data_AF-A0A3N0AUW2-F1
#
_entry.id   AF-A0A3N0AUW2-F1
#
_cell.length_a   1.000
_cell.length_b   1.000
_cell.length_c   1.000
_cell.angle_alpha   90.00
_cell.angle_beta   90.00
_cell.angle_gamma   90.00
#
_symmetry.space_group_name_H-M   'P 1'
#
loop_
_entity.id
_entity.type
_entity.pdbx_description
1 polymer ?
#
loop_
_entity_poly.entity_id
_entity_poly.type
_entity_poly.pdbx_seq_one_letter_code
_entity_poly.pdbx_strand_id
1 'polypeptide(L)'
;MSTPDLPAFNFSFDPTLDTWAVSNEPAELDSSEIFLPNVEGRTEFLPPDPDRVPVIENSVRTDDPTYAARPAEERTRELLSQMRPHRATLLGILAACETPMATSAMKETVERISGRKFSVYTPSNFCTMLEVAGGLARVTDAGEPYTDEVRAPEMVEVDGRAFWRPTTPPPVYWQTTEAGATVLAEDDPAARIERLFAKEPEFLPVYKRILLMADTEEGTSMGLMSVAVDTDPAIAENRRFYVQHFVESLERAGAFVWADGAWRATDAGRAALAGALAEVIDDYEVPAVDDVTCANVPTLTDGVNW
;
A
#
# COMPACT_ATOMS: atom_id res chain seq x y z
N MET A 1 -4.57 38.35 -30.47
CA MET A 1 -4.85 36.90 -30.45
C MET A 1 -5.79 36.67 -29.29
N SER A 2 -6.94 36.09 -29.61
CA SER A 2 -8.17 36.08 -28.82
C SER A 2 -8.12 35.15 -27.62
N THR A 3 -8.86 35.50 -26.58
CA THR A 3 -9.27 34.63 -25.47
C THR A 3 -9.92 33.35 -26.01
N PRO A 4 -9.57 32.17 -25.50
CA PRO A 4 -10.20 30.93 -25.93
C PRO A 4 -11.68 30.90 -25.50
N ASP A 5 -12.55 30.67 -26.48
CA ASP A 5 -13.99 30.56 -26.37
C ASP A 5 -14.35 29.19 -25.78
N LEU A 6 -14.95 29.17 -24.58
CA LEU A 6 -15.29 27.95 -23.82
C LEU A 6 -16.79 27.54 -23.94
N PRO A 7 -17.35 27.22 -25.12
CA PRO A 7 -18.62 26.51 -25.19
C PRO A 7 -18.55 25.12 -25.85
N ALA A 8 -17.37 24.49 -25.94
CA ALA A 8 -17.23 23.16 -26.57
C ALA A 8 -17.50 21.95 -25.66
N PHE A 9 -17.84 22.15 -24.37
CA PHE A 9 -18.29 21.06 -23.49
C PHE A 9 -19.77 21.23 -23.15
N ASN A 10 -20.61 20.71 -24.05
CA ASN A 10 -22.03 20.54 -23.78
C ASN A 10 -22.21 19.30 -22.89
N PHE A 11 -22.46 19.50 -21.59
CA PHE A 11 -22.83 18.45 -20.63
C PHE A 11 -24.33 18.08 -20.70
N SER A 12 -25.02 18.43 -21.78
CA SER A 12 -26.37 17.92 -22.04
C SER A 12 -26.27 16.45 -22.43
N PHE A 13 -26.85 15.62 -21.58
CA PHE A 13 -27.10 14.21 -21.85
C PHE A 13 -27.80 14.08 -23.21
N ASP A 14 -27.22 13.33 -24.15
CA ASP A 14 -27.88 12.93 -25.39
C ASP A 14 -28.61 11.61 -25.11
N PRO A 15 -29.94 11.62 -24.89
CA PRO A 15 -30.69 10.42 -24.53
C PRO A 15 -30.88 9.46 -25.72
N THR A 16 -30.31 9.75 -26.90
CA THR A 16 -30.43 8.89 -28.09
C THR A 16 -29.26 7.90 -28.26
N LEU A 17 -28.22 7.98 -27.43
CA LEU A 17 -27.12 7.00 -27.38
C LEU A 17 -27.42 5.77 -26.49
N ASP A 18 -28.60 5.72 -25.89
CA ASP A 18 -29.05 4.59 -25.07
C ASP A 18 -29.73 3.52 -25.95
N THR A 19 -28.95 2.91 -26.85
CA THR A 19 -29.38 1.70 -27.57
C THR A 19 -28.86 0.44 -26.88
N TRP A 20 -29.05 0.34 -25.57
CA TRP A 20 -29.30 -0.96 -24.94
C TRP A 20 -30.82 -1.13 -24.96
N ALA A 21 -31.30 -2.07 -25.78
CA ALA A 21 -32.73 -2.26 -26.01
C ALA A 21 -33.49 -2.57 -24.72
N VAL A 22 -34.01 -1.52 -24.07
CA VAL A 22 -35.08 -1.63 -23.08
C VAL A 22 -36.37 -1.83 -23.87
N SER A 23 -36.88 -3.06 -23.85
CA SER A 23 -38.23 -3.37 -24.30
C SER A 23 -39.24 -2.46 -23.59
N ASN A 24 -40.09 -1.77 -24.36
CA ASN A 24 -41.19 -0.95 -23.84
C ASN A 24 -42.44 -1.76 -23.46
N GLU A 25 -42.38 -3.09 -23.52
CA GLU A 25 -43.38 -3.91 -22.86
C GLU A 25 -43.01 -4.05 -21.38
N PRO A 26 -43.93 -3.77 -20.43
CA PRO A 26 -43.69 -4.06 -19.03
C PRO A 26 -43.56 -5.57 -18.89
N ALA A 27 -42.32 -6.06 -18.83
CA ALA A 27 -42.08 -7.39 -18.30
C ALA A 27 -42.45 -7.31 -16.82
N GLU A 28 -43.61 -7.87 -16.46
CA GLU A 28 -43.88 -8.22 -15.07
C GLU A 28 -42.76 -9.20 -14.67
N LEU A 29 -41.73 -8.67 -14.02
CA LEU A 29 -40.76 -9.48 -13.30
C LEU A 29 -41.54 -10.10 -12.15
N ASP A 30 -41.98 -11.33 -12.35
CA ASP A 30 -42.49 -12.16 -11.27
C ASP A 30 -41.35 -12.42 -10.27
N SER A 31 -41.23 -11.50 -9.32
CA SER A 31 -40.24 -11.54 -8.24
C SER A 31 -40.35 -12.77 -7.35
N SER A 32 -41.39 -13.61 -7.52
CA SER A 32 -41.57 -14.84 -6.77
C SER A 32 -40.64 -15.98 -7.19
N GLU A 33 -39.96 -15.89 -8.35
CA GLU A 33 -38.98 -16.90 -8.78
C GLU A 33 -37.52 -16.52 -8.49
N ILE A 34 -37.22 -15.24 -8.21
CA ILE A 34 -35.85 -14.77 -7.95
C ILE A 34 -35.47 -14.93 -6.46
N PHE A 35 -36.46 -14.90 -5.57
CA PHE A 35 -36.28 -15.16 -4.14
C PHE A 35 -37.18 -16.31 -3.73
N LEU A 36 -36.59 -17.36 -3.14
CA LEU A 36 -37.36 -18.42 -2.48
C LEU A 36 -38.31 -17.76 -1.46
N PRO A 37 -39.58 -18.16 -1.38
CA PRO A 37 -40.50 -17.56 -0.42
C PRO A 37 -39.99 -17.82 0.99
N ASN A 38 -39.67 -16.75 1.71
CA ASN A 38 -39.26 -16.78 3.12
C ASN A 38 -40.49 -17.05 4.00
N VAL A 39 -40.91 -18.31 4.06
CA VAL A 39 -42.11 -18.75 4.80
C VAL A 39 -41.88 -18.80 6.33
N GLU A 40 -40.66 -18.57 6.81
CA GLU A 40 -40.29 -18.68 8.23
C GLU A 40 -39.91 -17.35 8.91
N GLY A 41 -39.96 -16.21 8.20
CA GLY A 41 -39.58 -14.92 8.79
C GLY A 41 -38.11 -14.88 9.24
N ARG A 42 -37.26 -15.73 8.69
CA ARG A 42 -35.82 -15.78 8.97
C ARG A 42 -35.12 -14.99 7.90
N THR A 43 -34.62 -13.80 8.23
CA THR A 43 -33.72 -13.07 7.35
C THR A 43 -32.55 -13.99 6.99
N GLU A 44 -32.41 -14.33 5.72
CA GLU A 44 -31.52 -15.38 5.20
C GLU A 44 -30.02 -15.06 5.33
N PHE A 45 -29.68 -13.97 6.03
CA PHE A 45 -28.35 -13.72 6.54
C PHE A 45 -28.12 -14.53 7.83
N LEU A 46 -28.19 -15.85 7.72
CA LEU A 46 -27.62 -16.73 8.74
C LEU A 46 -26.11 -16.45 8.76
N PRO A 47 -25.51 -16.09 9.92
CA PRO A 47 -24.06 -16.03 10.01
C PRO A 47 -23.50 -17.38 9.51
N PRO A 48 -22.40 -17.37 8.73
CA PRO A 48 -21.83 -18.62 8.25
C PRO A 48 -21.58 -19.52 9.45
N ASP A 49 -22.01 -20.78 9.33
CA ASP A 49 -21.78 -21.79 10.35
C ASP A 49 -20.28 -21.79 10.68
N PRO A 50 -19.87 -21.41 11.90
CA PRO A 50 -18.47 -21.21 12.24
C PRO A 50 -17.65 -22.49 12.06
N ASP A 51 -18.30 -23.67 12.15
CA ASP A 51 -17.69 -24.97 11.94
C ASP A 51 -17.53 -25.33 10.45
N ARG A 52 -18.12 -24.53 9.55
CA ARG A 52 -18.03 -24.68 8.09
C ARG A 52 -17.25 -23.56 7.40
N VAL A 53 -16.81 -22.55 8.14
CA VAL A 53 -15.87 -21.57 7.60
C VAL A 53 -14.54 -22.27 7.38
N PRO A 54 -14.00 -22.32 6.15
CA PRO A 54 -12.71 -22.93 5.91
C PRO A 54 -11.65 -22.22 6.74
N VAL A 55 -11.06 -22.95 7.69
CA VAL A 55 -9.93 -22.45 8.47
C VAL A 55 -8.75 -22.35 7.51
N ILE A 56 -8.16 -21.17 7.40
CA ILE A 56 -6.89 -21.01 6.69
C ILE A 56 -5.82 -21.68 7.55
N GLU A 57 -5.52 -22.93 7.18
CA GLU A 57 -4.43 -23.69 7.76
C GLU A 57 -3.14 -22.86 7.60
N ASN A 58 -2.44 -22.63 8.71
CA ASN A 58 -1.25 -21.77 8.83
C ASN A 58 -1.49 -20.24 8.94
N SER A 59 -2.71 -19.79 9.24
CA SER A 59 -2.90 -18.40 9.70
C SER A 59 -2.32 -18.20 11.09
N VAL A 60 -1.53 -17.13 11.27
CA VAL A 60 -0.96 -16.79 12.59
C VAL A 60 -2.07 -16.22 13.46
N ARG A 61 -2.34 -16.92 14.56
CA ARG A 61 -3.32 -16.54 15.56
C ARG A 61 -2.69 -15.55 16.54
N THR A 62 -2.74 -14.27 16.19
CA THR A 62 -2.17 -13.20 17.03
C THR A 62 -2.95 -12.98 18.33
N ASP A 63 -4.17 -13.51 18.41
CA ASP A 63 -5.03 -13.56 19.59
C ASP A 63 -4.63 -14.66 20.60
N ASP A 64 -3.83 -15.64 20.17
CA ASP A 64 -3.40 -16.75 21.02
C ASP A 64 -2.35 -16.27 22.05
N PRO A 65 -2.52 -16.54 23.36
CA PRO A 65 -1.52 -16.19 24.38
C PRO A 65 -0.11 -16.75 24.08
N THR A 66 -0.02 -17.87 23.36
CA THR A 66 1.25 -18.45 22.93
C THR A 66 1.98 -17.60 21.89
N TYR A 67 1.25 -16.80 21.09
CA TYR A 67 1.84 -15.83 20.18
C TYR A 67 2.58 -14.76 20.97
N ALA A 68 1.93 -14.12 21.95
CA ALA A 68 2.53 -13.08 22.77
C ALA A 68 3.75 -13.56 23.59
N ALA A 69 3.84 -14.86 23.88
CA ALA A 69 4.99 -15.46 24.56
C ALA A 69 6.25 -15.58 23.68
N ARG A 70 6.14 -15.46 22.35
CA ARG A 70 7.28 -15.47 21.42
C ARG A 70 8.06 -14.15 21.51
N PRO A 71 9.40 -14.19 21.26
CA PRO A 71 10.21 -12.98 21.17
C PRO A 71 9.60 -11.94 20.22
N ALA A 72 9.63 -10.67 20.61
CA ALA A 72 9.03 -9.58 19.83
C ALA A 72 9.74 -9.40 18.47
N GLU A 73 11.04 -9.67 18.40
CA GLU A 73 11.83 -9.63 17.18
C GLU A 73 11.35 -10.69 16.18
N GLU A 74 11.01 -11.89 16.68
CA GLU A 74 10.48 -12.98 15.86
C GLU A 74 9.11 -12.61 15.29
N ARG A 75 8.21 -12.11 16.13
CA ARG A 75 6.87 -11.68 15.75
C ARG A 75 6.89 -10.50 14.78
N THR A 76 7.75 -9.52 15.01
CA THR A 76 7.90 -8.35 14.12
C THR A 76 8.46 -8.76 12.76
N ARG A 77 9.44 -9.67 12.71
CA ARG A 77 9.95 -10.21 11.44
C ARG A 77 8.89 -11.02 10.69
N GLU A 78 8.09 -11.80 11.41
CA GLU A 78 6.96 -12.54 10.85
C GLU A 78 5.91 -11.61 10.25
N LEU A 79 5.52 -10.54 10.95
CA LEU A 79 4.61 -9.51 10.45
C LEU A 79 5.13 -8.92 9.13
N LEU A 80 6.40 -8.51 9.08
CA LEU A 80 6.99 -7.95 7.86
C LEU A 80 7.06 -8.97 6.70
N SER A 81 7.16 -10.27 7.01
CA SER A 81 7.16 -11.36 6.02
C SER A 81 5.76 -11.65 5.46
N GLN A 82 4.72 -11.48 6.27
CA GLN A 82 3.32 -11.63 5.85
C GLN A 82 2.83 -10.39 5.10
N MET A 83 3.21 -9.20 5.57
CA MET A 83 2.81 -7.91 5.04
C MET A 83 3.81 -7.37 4.01
N ARG A 84 4.33 -8.23 3.12
CA ARG A 84 5.37 -7.83 2.15
C ARG A 84 5.01 -6.59 1.33
N PRO A 85 3.78 -6.42 0.81
CA PRO A 85 3.40 -5.21 0.07
C PRO A 85 3.46 -3.94 0.92
N HIS A 86 3.37 -4.05 2.25
CA HIS A 86 3.40 -2.94 3.20
C HIS A 86 4.69 -2.91 4.02
N ARG A 87 5.71 -3.70 3.68
CA ARG A 87 6.98 -3.75 4.43
C ARG A 87 7.61 -2.37 4.57
N ALA A 88 7.69 -1.62 3.46
CA ALA A 88 8.25 -0.28 3.46
C ALA A 88 7.46 0.68 4.38
N THR A 89 6.13 0.56 4.38
CA THR A 89 5.27 1.35 5.27
C THR A 89 5.48 1.00 6.73
N LEU A 90 5.53 -0.29 7.08
CA LEU A 90 5.75 -0.76 8.45
C LEU A 90 7.12 -0.34 8.97
N LEU A 91 8.18 -0.51 8.18
CA LEU A 91 9.53 -0.06 8.53
C LEU A 91 9.60 1.47 8.65
N GLY A 92 8.94 2.20 7.75
CA GLY A 92 8.85 3.65 7.80
C GLY A 92 8.15 4.16 9.07
N ILE A 93 7.11 3.46 9.54
CA ILE A 93 6.43 3.78 10.80
C ILE A 93 7.37 3.55 11.98
N LEU A 94 8.09 2.42 12.02
CA LEU A 94 9.09 2.15 13.06
C LEU A 94 10.18 3.23 13.08
N ALA A 95 10.67 3.66 11.92
CA ALA A 95 11.64 4.74 11.82
C ALA A 95 11.07 6.08 12.31
N ALA A 96 9.82 6.40 11.95
CA ALA A 96 9.18 7.65 12.34
C ALA A 96 8.88 7.72 13.86
N CYS A 97 8.67 6.57 14.51
CA CYS A 97 8.36 6.47 15.94
C CYS A 97 9.60 6.22 16.82
N GLU A 98 10.81 6.51 16.34
CA GLU A 98 12.03 6.43 17.18
C GLU A 98 11.86 7.24 18.48
N THR A 99 11.25 8.42 18.37
CA THR A 99 10.77 9.23 19.49
C THR A 99 9.24 9.15 19.61
N PRO A 100 8.65 9.37 20.80
CA PRO A 100 7.20 9.34 21.00
C PRO A 100 6.45 10.19 19.96
N MET A 101 5.58 9.55 19.17
CA MET A 101 4.75 10.19 18.14
C MET A 101 3.29 10.21 18.55
N ALA A 102 2.68 11.39 18.58
CA ALA A 102 1.26 11.52 18.90
C ALA A 102 0.39 10.79 17.86
N THR A 103 -0.66 10.11 18.32
CA THR A 103 -1.64 9.46 17.42
C THR A 103 -2.25 10.44 16.41
N SER A 104 -2.43 11.71 16.79
CA SER A 104 -2.94 12.75 15.90
C SER A 104 -2.01 13.06 14.71
N ALA A 105 -0.69 12.88 14.86
CA ALA A 105 0.30 13.10 13.80
C ALA A 105 0.53 11.84 12.92
N MET A 106 0.01 10.68 13.34
CA MET A 106 0.26 9.40 12.69
C MET A 106 -0.32 9.35 11.27
N LYS A 107 -1.51 9.94 11.05
CA LYS A 107 -2.17 9.90 9.75
C LYS A 107 -1.32 10.55 8.65
N GLU A 108 -0.89 11.78 8.87
CA GLU A 108 -0.07 12.53 7.91
C GLU A 108 1.28 11.84 7.68
N THR A 109 1.88 11.29 8.75
CA THR A 109 3.13 10.54 8.68
C THR A 109 3.00 9.31 7.79
N VAL A 110 1.97 8.49 7.98
CA VAL A 110 1.73 7.29 7.18
C VAL A 110 1.41 7.63 5.72
N GLU A 111 0.62 8.67 5.46
CA GLU A 111 0.33 9.15 4.09
C GLU A 111 1.59 9.57 3.33
N ARG A 112 2.52 10.23 4.04
CA ARG A 112 3.83 10.59 3.48
C ARG A 112 4.68 9.34 3.20
N ILE A 113 4.75 8.40 4.14
CA ILE A 113 5.56 7.18 4.00
C ILE A 113 5.03 6.28 2.87
N SER A 114 3.72 6.12 2.75
CA SER A 114 3.12 5.27 1.72
C SER A 114 3.17 5.90 0.32
N GLY A 115 3.60 7.16 0.20
CA GLY A 115 3.57 7.89 -1.06
C GLY A 115 2.13 8.07 -1.59
N ARG A 116 1.15 8.14 -0.68
CA ARG A 116 -0.30 8.17 -0.97
C ARG A 116 -0.82 6.96 -1.76
N LYS A 117 -0.11 5.84 -1.75
CA LYS A 117 -0.64 4.59 -2.31
C LYS A 117 -1.93 4.20 -1.60
N PHE A 118 -2.91 3.75 -2.39
CA PHE A 118 -4.15 3.21 -1.84
C PHE A 118 -3.85 2.02 -0.92
N SER A 119 -4.42 2.05 0.28
CA SER A 119 -4.38 0.94 1.23
C SER A 119 -5.73 0.81 1.92
N VAL A 120 -6.17 -0.43 2.11
CA VAL A 120 -7.35 -0.75 2.93
C VAL A 120 -7.04 -0.65 4.43
N TYR A 121 -5.75 -0.61 4.80
CA TYR A 121 -5.32 -0.47 6.18
C TYR A 121 -5.21 1.00 6.57
N THR A 122 -5.85 1.35 7.68
CA THR A 122 -5.68 2.69 8.26
C THR A 122 -4.35 2.80 9.02
N PRO A 123 -3.86 4.03 9.28
CA PRO A 123 -2.71 4.24 10.16
C PRO A 123 -2.84 3.51 11.51
N SER A 124 -4.03 3.52 12.10
CA SER A 124 -4.32 2.80 13.35
C SER A 124 -4.16 1.29 13.19
N ASN A 125 -4.57 0.70 12.06
CA ASN A 125 -4.36 -0.73 11.80
C ASN A 125 -2.87 -1.06 11.78
N PHE A 126 -2.03 -0.24 11.13
CA PHE A 126 -0.58 -0.46 11.12
C PHE A 126 0.02 -0.36 12.52
N CYS A 127 -0.37 0.64 13.32
CA CYS A 127 0.11 0.77 14.69
C CYS A 127 -0.29 -0.45 15.54
N THR A 128 -1.55 -0.89 15.47
CA THR A 128 -2.01 -2.07 16.21
C THR A 128 -1.29 -3.34 15.75
N MET A 129 -1.06 -3.54 14.45
CA MET A 129 -0.31 -4.70 13.96
C MET A 129 1.12 -4.71 14.51
N LEU A 130 1.80 -3.57 14.51
CA LEU A 130 3.15 -3.44 15.07
C LEU A 130 3.17 -3.58 16.59
N GLU A 131 2.16 -3.08 17.30
CA GLU A 131 2.01 -3.26 18.75
C GLU A 131 1.84 -4.73 19.11
N VAL A 132 0.92 -5.42 18.43
CA VAL A 132 0.66 -6.86 18.61
C VAL A 132 1.90 -7.68 18.26
N ALA A 133 2.70 -7.27 17.27
CA ALA A 133 3.98 -7.89 16.95
C ALA A 133 5.11 -7.50 17.93
N GLY A 134 4.90 -6.50 18.78
CA GLY A 134 5.88 -6.01 19.76
C GLY A 134 6.91 -5.03 19.21
N GLY A 135 6.74 -4.54 17.97
CA GLY A 135 7.61 -3.54 17.34
C GLY A 135 7.30 -2.09 17.73
N LEU A 136 6.04 -1.80 18.10
CA LEU A 136 5.62 -0.52 18.67
C LEU A 136 5.05 -0.72 20.08
N ALA A 137 5.08 0.34 20.88
CA ALA A 137 4.38 0.43 22.15
C ALA A 137 3.61 1.75 22.25
N ARG A 138 2.53 1.73 23.03
CA ARG A 138 1.85 2.95 23.47
C ARG A 138 2.60 3.55 24.66
N VAL A 139 2.93 4.82 24.55
CA VAL A 139 3.64 5.60 25.57
C VAL A 139 2.97 6.95 25.80
N THR A 140 3.40 7.66 26.83
CA THR A 140 3.10 9.09 27.04
C THR A 140 4.00 9.95 26.14
N ASP A 141 3.79 11.27 26.17
CA ASP A 141 4.67 12.24 25.50
C ASP A 141 6.12 12.19 26.01
N ALA A 142 6.31 11.76 27.26
CA ALA A 142 7.62 11.55 27.87
C ALA A 142 8.26 10.18 27.56
N GLY A 143 7.56 9.28 26.85
CA GLY A 143 8.04 7.92 26.57
C GLY A 143 7.79 6.90 27.68
N GLU A 144 7.07 7.28 28.74
CA GLU A 144 6.68 6.34 29.80
C GLU A 144 5.56 5.40 29.31
N PRO A 145 5.49 4.13 29.77
CA PRO A 145 4.45 3.20 29.36
C PRO A 145 3.04 3.78 29.55
N TYR A 146 2.22 3.72 28.49
CA TYR A 146 0.85 4.17 28.57
C TYR A 146 -0.01 3.16 29.35
N THR A 147 -0.78 3.64 30.32
CA THR A 147 -1.68 2.80 31.13
C THR A 147 -3.13 2.99 30.69
N ASP A 148 -3.84 1.88 30.44
CA ASP A 148 -5.28 1.87 30.15
C ASP A 148 -6.15 2.05 31.42
N GLU A 149 -5.67 2.81 32.39
CA GLU A 149 -6.41 3.09 33.62
C GLU A 149 -7.73 3.80 33.30
N VAL A 150 -8.84 3.14 33.63
CA VAL A 150 -10.19 3.70 33.50
C VAL A 150 -10.34 4.84 34.51
N ARG A 151 -10.21 6.08 34.03
CA ARG A 151 -10.43 7.25 34.87
C ARG A 151 -11.92 7.45 35.12
N ALA A 152 -12.30 7.52 36.41
CA ALA A 152 -13.68 7.77 36.79
C ALA A 152 -14.17 9.13 36.24
N PRO A 153 -15.46 9.25 35.88
CA PRO A 153 -16.05 10.54 35.54
C PRO A 153 -15.98 11.47 36.76
N GLU A 154 -15.77 12.76 36.49
CA GLU A 154 -15.67 13.78 37.52
C GLU A 154 -17.05 14.37 37.82
N MET A 155 -17.40 14.51 39.10
CA MET A 155 -18.62 15.21 39.48
C MET A 155 -18.35 16.72 39.46
N VAL A 156 -19.11 17.47 38.66
CA VAL A 156 -19.04 18.92 38.57
C VAL A 156 -20.38 19.54 38.91
N GLU A 157 -20.39 20.60 39.71
CA GLU A 157 -21.61 21.37 39.97
C GLU A 157 -21.75 22.51 38.95
N VAL A 158 -22.91 22.56 38.30
CA VAL A 158 -23.33 23.64 37.41
C VAL A 158 -24.70 24.12 37.89
N ASP A 159 -24.82 25.40 38.22
CA ASP A 159 -26.05 26.02 38.74
C ASP A 159 -26.68 25.29 39.94
N GLY A 160 -25.83 24.81 40.87
CA GLY A 160 -26.27 24.12 42.09
C GLY A 160 -26.79 22.69 41.86
N ARG A 161 -26.55 22.12 40.68
CA ARG A 161 -26.87 20.73 40.36
C ARG A 161 -25.62 19.96 39.96
N ALA A 162 -25.43 18.79 40.55
CA ALA A 162 -24.31 17.91 40.27
C ALA A 162 -24.52 17.18 38.93
N PHE A 163 -23.52 17.24 38.06
CA PHE A 163 -23.44 16.54 36.78
C PHE A 163 -22.17 15.69 36.73
N TRP A 164 -22.22 14.57 36.02
CA TRP A 164 -21.03 13.79 35.70
C TRP A 164 -20.40 14.33 34.42
N ARG A 165 -19.12 14.69 34.50
CA ARG A 165 -18.28 15.09 33.37
C ARG A 165 -17.37 13.93 32.98
N PRO A 166 -17.40 13.44 31.73
CA PRO A 166 -16.40 12.50 31.23
C PRO A 166 -15.00 13.08 31.39
N THR A 167 -14.06 12.30 31.92
CA THR A 167 -12.66 12.70 31.96
C THR A 167 -11.99 12.30 30.64
N THR A 168 -11.21 13.21 30.06
CA THR A 168 -10.44 12.92 28.85
C THR A 168 -9.22 12.09 29.23
N PRO A 169 -9.03 10.90 28.63
CA PRO A 169 -7.80 10.15 28.84
C PRO A 169 -6.60 10.95 28.30
N PRO A 170 -5.39 10.76 28.87
CA PRO A 170 -4.19 11.36 28.30
C PRO A 170 -4.01 10.95 26.84
N PRO A 171 -3.44 11.80 25.99
CA PRO A 171 -3.17 11.46 24.60
C PRO A 171 -2.21 10.27 24.50
N VAL A 172 -2.49 9.36 23.56
CA VAL A 172 -1.64 8.20 23.27
C VAL A 172 -0.54 8.60 22.28
N TYR A 173 0.69 8.26 22.62
CA TYR A 173 1.85 8.34 21.74
C TYR A 173 2.31 6.93 21.36
N TRP A 174 2.93 6.79 20.20
CA TRP A 174 3.53 5.56 19.69
C TRP A 174 5.04 5.70 19.72
N GLN A 175 5.72 4.67 20.21
CA GLN A 175 7.18 4.62 20.19
C GLN A 175 7.66 3.22 19.78
N THR A 176 8.70 3.21 18.96
CA THR A 176 9.41 2.00 18.56
C THR A 176 10.07 1.35 19.75
N THR A 177 9.82 0.04 19.93
CA THR A 177 10.44 -0.75 21.00
C THR A 177 11.87 -1.11 20.65
N GLU A 178 12.64 -1.61 21.62
CA GLU A 178 13.98 -2.16 21.36
C GLU A 178 13.97 -3.28 20.30
N ALA A 179 12.96 -4.16 20.36
CA ALA A 179 12.77 -5.21 19.37
C ALA A 179 12.43 -4.65 17.98
N GLY A 180 11.56 -3.63 17.92
CA GLY A 180 11.24 -2.92 16.67
C GLY A 180 12.46 -2.24 16.06
N ALA A 181 13.27 -1.57 16.87
CA ALA A 181 14.52 -0.94 16.45
C ALA A 181 15.55 -1.97 15.96
N THR A 182 15.67 -3.11 16.64
CA THR A 182 16.52 -4.23 16.22
C THR A 182 16.11 -4.74 14.84
N VAL A 183 14.83 -5.03 14.63
CA VAL A 183 14.32 -5.51 13.34
C VAL A 183 14.42 -4.44 12.24
N LEU A 184 14.26 -3.16 12.59
CA LEU A 184 14.48 -2.05 11.66
C LEU A 184 15.93 -1.97 11.20
N ALA A 185 16.89 -2.11 12.12
CA ALA A 185 18.32 -2.09 11.82
C ALA A 185 18.78 -3.30 10.98
N GLU A 186 18.05 -4.41 11.02
CA GLU A 186 18.28 -5.58 10.17
C GLU A 186 17.77 -5.42 8.73
N ASP A 187 17.01 -4.36 8.39
CA ASP A 187 16.54 -4.21 7.01
C ASP A 187 17.72 -3.98 6.06
N ASP A 188 17.91 -4.96 5.18
CA ASP A 188 18.99 -4.97 4.22
C ASP A 188 18.42 -4.94 2.79
N PRO A 189 18.13 -3.74 2.25
CA PRO A 189 17.74 -3.60 0.86
C PRO A 189 18.86 -4.01 -0.09
N ALA A 190 20.14 -3.82 0.26
CA ALA A 190 21.26 -4.19 -0.60
C ALA A 190 21.28 -5.71 -0.86
N ALA A 191 21.20 -6.54 0.18
CA ALA A 191 21.15 -7.99 -0.01
C ALA A 191 19.86 -8.46 -0.70
N ARG A 192 18.73 -7.74 -0.57
CA ARG A 192 17.51 -8.04 -1.35
C ARG A 192 17.72 -7.75 -2.84
N ILE A 193 18.37 -6.65 -3.17
CA ILE A 193 18.71 -6.27 -4.54
C ILE A 193 19.69 -7.27 -5.16
N GLU A 194 20.74 -7.67 -4.43
CA GLU A 194 21.67 -8.70 -4.90
C GLU A 194 20.96 -10.02 -5.20
N ARG A 195 20.04 -10.46 -4.32
CA ARG A 195 19.23 -11.67 -4.57
C ARG A 195 18.32 -11.53 -5.78
N LEU A 196 17.75 -10.34 -6.02
CA LEU A 196 16.95 -10.06 -7.21
C LEU A 196 17.81 -10.23 -8.48
N PHE A 197 18.97 -9.58 -8.51
CA PHE A 197 19.89 -9.60 -9.64
C PHE A 197 20.46 -10.99 -9.92
N ALA A 198 20.78 -11.76 -8.87
CA ALA A 198 21.25 -13.14 -9.01
C ALA A 198 20.15 -14.09 -9.53
N LYS A 199 18.88 -13.80 -9.24
CA LYS A 199 17.74 -14.60 -9.68
C LYS A 199 17.41 -14.38 -11.16
N GLU A 200 17.61 -13.15 -11.64
CA GLU A 200 17.19 -12.68 -12.97
C GLU A 200 18.34 -11.95 -13.70
N PRO A 201 19.51 -12.61 -13.87
CA PRO A 201 20.71 -11.98 -14.42
C PRO A 201 20.56 -11.54 -15.89
N GLU A 202 19.68 -12.18 -16.65
CA GLU A 202 19.38 -11.82 -18.04
C GLU A 202 18.71 -10.44 -18.16
N PHE A 203 18.09 -9.95 -17.09
CA PHE A 203 17.36 -8.67 -17.08
C PHE A 203 18.12 -7.54 -16.38
N LEU A 204 19.40 -7.72 -16.05
CA LEU A 204 20.22 -6.65 -15.45
C LEU A 204 20.26 -5.36 -16.30
N PRO A 205 20.35 -5.42 -17.65
CA PRO A 205 20.27 -4.21 -18.47
C PRO A 205 18.95 -3.45 -18.26
N VAL A 206 17.83 -4.17 -18.18
CA VAL A 206 16.50 -3.58 -17.94
C VAL A 206 16.40 -2.96 -16.54
N TYR A 207 16.91 -3.64 -15.51
CA TYR A 207 16.96 -3.08 -14.16
C TYR A 207 17.81 -1.81 -14.09
N LYS A 208 18.98 -1.81 -14.76
CA LYS A 208 19.84 -0.62 -14.88
C LYS A 208 19.12 0.53 -15.57
N ARG A 209 18.44 0.26 -16.68
CA ARG A 209 17.65 1.25 -17.44
C ARG A 209 16.62 1.94 -16.56
N ILE A 210 15.80 1.17 -15.87
CA ILE A 210 14.74 1.70 -14.99
C ILE A 210 15.33 2.56 -13.88
N LEU A 211 16.39 2.09 -13.22
CA LEU A 211 17.03 2.83 -12.14
C LEU A 211 17.68 4.14 -12.64
N LEU A 212 18.33 4.13 -13.81
CA LEU A 212 18.89 5.34 -14.42
C LEU A 212 17.79 6.37 -14.77
N MET A 213 16.67 5.90 -15.33
CA MET A 213 15.54 6.78 -15.65
C MET A 213 14.97 7.45 -14.40
N ALA A 214 15.00 6.78 -13.25
CA ALA A 214 14.49 7.27 -11.99
C ALA A 214 15.53 7.96 -11.10
N ASP A 215 16.79 8.00 -11.52
CA ASP A 215 17.89 8.69 -10.85
C ASP A 215 18.03 10.13 -11.37
N THR A 216 16.90 10.84 -11.39
CA THR A 216 16.77 12.24 -11.78
C THR A 216 16.06 13.03 -10.67
N GLU A 217 16.19 14.36 -10.68
CA GLU A 217 15.50 15.21 -9.70
C GLU A 217 13.97 15.10 -9.82
N GLU A 218 13.46 14.93 -11.04
CA GLU A 218 12.03 14.78 -11.31
C GLU A 218 11.53 13.34 -11.13
N GLY A 219 12.42 12.35 -11.13
CA GLY A 219 12.08 10.94 -11.21
C GLY A 219 11.56 10.53 -12.58
N THR A 220 10.84 9.41 -12.64
CA THR A 220 10.24 8.89 -13.88
C THR A 220 8.76 8.53 -13.69
N SER A 221 8.08 8.24 -14.80
CA SER A 221 6.67 7.83 -14.82
C SER A 221 6.52 6.40 -15.31
N MET A 222 5.38 5.78 -14.96
CA MET A 222 5.05 4.44 -15.41
C MET A 222 4.99 4.35 -16.94
N GLY A 223 4.47 5.37 -17.62
CA GLY A 223 4.38 5.43 -19.07
C GLY A 223 5.75 5.50 -19.77
N LEU A 224 6.66 6.34 -19.25
CA LEU A 224 8.03 6.42 -19.80
C LEU A 224 8.77 5.10 -19.62
N MET A 225 8.65 4.47 -18.44
CA MET A 225 9.25 3.17 -18.20
C MET A 225 8.64 2.07 -19.09
N SER A 226 7.32 2.09 -19.32
CA SER A 226 6.65 1.14 -20.22
C SER A 226 7.23 1.23 -21.63
N VAL A 227 7.40 2.43 -22.16
CA VAL A 227 8.08 2.64 -23.46
C VAL A 227 9.51 2.07 -23.42
N ALA A 228 10.29 2.39 -22.39
CA ALA A 228 11.69 1.96 -22.30
C ALA A 228 11.90 0.45 -22.11
N VAL A 229 10.90 -0.26 -21.58
CA VAL A 229 11.02 -1.68 -21.19
C VAL A 229 10.22 -2.59 -22.11
N ASP A 230 8.96 -2.27 -22.38
CA ASP A 230 8.05 -3.16 -23.12
C ASP A 230 8.34 -3.19 -24.63
N THR A 231 9.09 -2.19 -25.13
CA THR A 231 9.55 -2.16 -26.54
C THR A 231 10.86 -2.91 -26.75
N ASP A 232 11.57 -3.26 -25.67
CA ASP A 232 12.81 -4.03 -25.74
C ASP A 232 12.53 -5.42 -26.36
N PRO A 233 13.21 -5.83 -27.44
CA PRO A 233 12.98 -7.13 -28.08
C PRO A 233 13.06 -8.31 -27.11
N ALA A 234 13.95 -8.25 -26.11
CA ALA A 234 14.09 -9.31 -25.11
C ALA A 234 12.83 -9.46 -24.23
N ILE A 235 12.03 -8.40 -24.10
CA ILE A 235 10.77 -8.38 -23.34
C ILE A 235 9.58 -8.58 -24.28
N ALA A 236 9.51 -7.85 -25.39
CA ALA A 236 8.41 -7.93 -26.35
C ALA A 236 8.21 -9.36 -26.91
N GLU A 237 9.30 -10.09 -27.14
CA GLU A 237 9.24 -11.49 -27.56
C GLU A 237 8.90 -12.43 -26.40
N ASN A 238 9.39 -12.10 -25.20
CA ASN A 238 9.11 -12.81 -23.96
C ASN A 238 7.81 -12.27 -23.33
N ARG A 239 6.65 -12.59 -23.94
CA ARG A 239 5.28 -12.16 -23.53
C ARG A 239 4.86 -12.52 -22.09
N ARG A 240 5.78 -12.99 -21.26
CA ARG A 240 5.61 -13.30 -19.85
C ARG A 240 5.81 -12.09 -18.95
N PHE A 241 6.66 -11.14 -19.34
CA PHE A 241 7.01 -9.98 -18.50
C PHE A 241 6.69 -8.68 -19.22
N TYR A 242 6.33 -7.68 -18.41
CA TYR A 242 6.12 -6.29 -18.79
C TYR A 242 6.78 -5.41 -17.72
N VAL A 243 6.88 -4.12 -17.98
CA VAL A 243 7.45 -3.10 -17.08
C VAL A 243 6.99 -3.24 -15.63
N GLN A 244 5.73 -3.64 -15.40
CA GLN A 244 5.17 -3.84 -14.07
C GLN A 244 5.94 -4.88 -13.25
N HIS A 245 6.39 -5.99 -13.86
CA HIS A 245 7.19 -7.02 -13.17
C HIS A 245 8.48 -6.43 -12.60
N PHE A 246 9.16 -5.59 -13.39
CA PHE A 246 10.43 -4.99 -13.00
C PHE A 246 10.25 -3.91 -11.93
N VAL A 247 9.24 -3.06 -12.07
CA VAL A 247 8.87 -2.05 -11.07
C VAL A 247 8.53 -2.71 -9.73
N GLU A 248 7.64 -3.71 -9.73
CA GLU A 248 7.26 -4.43 -8.50
C GLU A 248 8.45 -5.17 -7.88
N SER A 249 9.34 -5.72 -8.71
CA SER A 249 10.52 -6.43 -8.23
C SER A 249 11.54 -5.49 -7.60
N LEU A 250 11.82 -4.35 -8.22
CA LEU A 250 12.72 -3.33 -7.67
C LEU A 250 12.14 -2.67 -6.41
N GLU A 251 10.84 -2.39 -6.39
CA GLU A 251 10.18 -1.85 -5.21
C GLU A 251 10.25 -2.85 -4.04
N ARG A 252 9.91 -4.12 -4.30
CA ARG A 252 10.00 -5.19 -3.30
C ARG A 252 11.43 -5.42 -2.81
N ALA A 253 12.44 -5.18 -3.65
CA ALA A 253 13.84 -5.24 -3.25
C ALA A 253 14.29 -4.00 -2.46
N GLY A 254 13.55 -2.89 -2.54
CA GLY A 254 13.88 -1.63 -1.88
C GLY A 254 14.82 -0.72 -2.70
N ALA A 255 15.01 -1.00 -4.00
CA ALA A 255 15.79 -0.16 -4.91
C ALA A 255 15.01 1.05 -5.44
N PHE A 256 13.69 1.00 -5.31
CA PHE A 256 12.77 1.84 -6.08
C PHE A 256 11.55 2.19 -5.24
N VAL A 257 11.04 3.42 -5.37
CA VAL A 257 9.91 3.88 -4.57
C VAL A 257 9.07 4.88 -5.36
N TRP A 258 7.76 4.86 -5.13
CA TRP A 258 6.86 5.93 -5.56
C TRP A 258 6.79 6.99 -4.46
N ALA A 259 7.23 8.20 -4.76
CA ALA A 259 7.21 9.31 -3.83
C ALA A 259 6.95 10.62 -4.59
N ASP A 260 6.11 11.48 -4.02
CA ASP A 260 5.80 12.81 -4.54
C ASP A 260 5.31 12.82 -6.01
N GLY A 261 4.54 11.78 -6.38
CA GLY A 261 3.94 11.68 -7.72
C GLY A 261 4.87 11.16 -8.81
N ALA A 262 6.05 10.66 -8.45
CA ALA A 262 7.01 10.09 -9.40
C ALA A 262 7.68 8.83 -8.83
N TRP A 263 8.18 8.00 -9.74
CA TRP A 263 9.05 6.88 -9.40
C TRP A 263 10.50 7.34 -9.26
N ARG A 264 11.16 6.91 -8.19
CA ARG A 264 12.50 7.35 -7.82
C ARG A 264 13.38 6.18 -7.40
N ALA A 265 14.66 6.26 -7.75
CA ALA A 265 15.67 5.38 -7.17
C ALA A 265 15.86 5.71 -5.67
N THR A 266 15.92 4.68 -4.83
CA THR A 266 16.31 4.84 -3.42
C THR A 266 17.83 4.94 -3.31
N ASP A 267 18.36 5.24 -2.12
CA ASP A 267 19.80 5.20 -1.88
C ASP A 267 20.40 3.81 -2.17
N ALA A 268 19.68 2.74 -1.83
CA ALA A 268 20.09 1.38 -2.16
C ALA A 268 20.08 1.12 -3.68
N GLY A 269 19.09 1.67 -4.42
CA GLY A 269 19.05 1.62 -5.87
C GLY A 269 20.22 2.35 -6.53
N ARG A 270 20.55 3.56 -6.05
CA ARG A 270 21.74 4.31 -6.48
C ARG A 270 23.04 3.58 -6.19
N ALA A 271 23.16 2.97 -5.00
CA ALA A 271 24.31 2.15 -4.66
C ALA A 271 24.44 0.94 -5.61
N ALA A 272 23.31 0.33 -6.00
CA ALA A 272 23.29 -0.76 -6.97
C ALA A 272 23.74 -0.31 -8.38
N LEU A 273 23.34 0.89 -8.82
CA LEU A 273 23.82 1.51 -10.06
C LEU A 273 25.34 1.69 -10.07
N ALA A 274 25.90 2.20 -8.97
CA ALA A 274 27.34 2.45 -8.82
C ALA A 274 28.17 1.16 -8.58
N GLY A 275 27.52 0.08 -8.14
CA GLY A 275 28.15 -1.19 -7.81
C GLY A 275 27.81 -2.29 -8.81
N ALA A 276 26.84 -3.14 -8.45
CA ALA A 276 26.50 -4.35 -9.19
C ALA A 276 26.13 -4.12 -10.67
N LEU A 277 25.58 -2.95 -11.00
CA LEU A 277 25.16 -2.60 -12.35
C LEU A 277 26.16 -1.72 -13.11
N ALA A 278 27.28 -1.32 -12.50
CA ALA A 278 28.23 -0.39 -13.11
C ALA A 278 28.74 -0.91 -14.47
N GLU A 279 29.19 -2.17 -14.48
CA GLU A 279 29.76 -2.84 -15.66
C GLU A 279 28.70 -3.50 -16.57
N VAL A 280 27.42 -3.47 -16.19
CA VAL A 280 26.35 -4.02 -17.02
C VAL A 280 26.15 -3.12 -18.22
N ILE A 281 26.26 -3.69 -19.42
CA ILE A 281 26.03 -2.97 -20.68
C ILE A 281 24.54 -3.02 -20.99
N ASP A 282 23.93 -1.85 -21.14
CA ASP A 282 22.61 -1.67 -21.73
C ASP A 282 22.79 -0.98 -23.08
N ASP A 283 22.71 -1.76 -24.16
CA ASP A 283 22.91 -1.31 -25.54
C ASP A 283 21.59 -1.04 -26.28
N TYR A 284 20.45 -1.18 -25.58
CA TYR A 284 19.15 -0.87 -26.15
C TYR A 284 18.93 0.64 -26.26
N GLU A 285 18.62 1.09 -27.46
CA GLU A 285 18.23 2.48 -27.70
C GLU A 285 16.72 2.62 -27.51
N VAL A 286 16.33 3.31 -26.45
CA VAL A 286 14.92 3.56 -26.13
C VAL A 286 14.30 4.43 -27.23
N PRO A 287 13.22 3.99 -27.90
CA PRO A 287 12.55 4.79 -28.91
C PRO A 287 11.95 6.06 -28.28
N ALA A 288 11.85 7.13 -29.07
CA ALA A 288 11.19 8.34 -28.62
C ALA A 288 9.70 8.04 -28.36
N VAL A 289 9.14 8.65 -27.31
CA VAL A 289 7.74 8.41 -26.91
C VAL A 289 6.77 8.71 -28.06
N ASP A 290 7.06 9.74 -28.86
CA ASP A 290 6.24 10.16 -30.01
C ASP A 290 6.26 9.12 -31.15
N ASP A 291 7.28 8.28 -31.22
CA ASP A 291 7.44 7.23 -32.25
C ASP A 291 6.70 5.93 -31.85
N VAL A 292 6.24 5.83 -30.61
CA VAL A 292 5.55 4.66 -30.09
C VAL A 292 4.03 4.84 -30.21
N THR A 293 3.44 4.23 -31.25
CA THR A 293 1.97 4.19 -31.36
C THR A 293 1.35 3.35 -30.23
N CYS A 294 0.22 3.79 -29.66
CA CYS A 294 -0.49 3.08 -28.59
C CYS A 294 -0.86 1.62 -28.94
N ALA A 295 -0.85 1.25 -30.23
CA ALA A 295 -1.07 -0.12 -30.70
C ALA A 295 0.14 -1.06 -30.48
N ASN A 296 1.35 -0.51 -30.29
CA ASN A 296 2.59 -1.27 -30.13
C ASN A 296 3.02 -1.46 -28.66
N VAL A 297 2.33 -0.83 -27.71
CA VAL A 297 2.53 -1.05 -26.28
C VAL A 297 1.34 -1.88 -25.78
N PRO A 298 1.53 -3.18 -25.44
CA PRO A 298 0.42 -4.05 -25.06
C PRO A 298 -0.32 -3.63 -23.77
N THR A 299 0.22 -2.68 -23.02
CA THR A 299 -0.30 -2.25 -21.71
C THR A 299 -0.17 -0.75 -21.50
N LEU A 300 -0.92 0.05 -22.26
CA LEU A 300 -1.48 1.24 -21.64
C LEU A 300 -2.59 0.72 -20.72
N THR A 301 -2.26 0.33 -19.49
CA THR A 301 -3.27 -0.13 -18.53
C THR A 301 -4.33 0.96 -18.39
N ASP A 302 -5.51 0.67 -18.90
CA ASP A 302 -6.68 1.50 -18.82
C ASP A 302 -6.95 1.89 -17.35
N GLY A 303 -6.73 3.17 -17.04
CA GLY A 303 -7.57 3.87 -16.08
C GLY A 303 -7.47 3.54 -14.60
N VAL A 304 -6.32 3.09 -14.07
CA VAL A 304 -6.05 3.26 -12.64
C VAL A 304 -5.26 4.55 -12.45
N ASN A 305 -5.98 5.66 -12.30
CA ASN A 305 -5.44 6.85 -11.64
C ASN A 305 -5.16 6.45 -10.18
N TRP A 306 -3.88 6.38 -9.81
CA TRP A 306 -3.45 6.35 -8.41
C TRP A 306 -3.66 7.71 -7.75
#